data_AF-A0A2D9NN92-F1
#
_entry.id   AF-A0A2D9NN92-F1
#
_cell.length_a   1.000
_cell.length_b   1.000
_cell.length_c   1.000
_cell.angle_alpha   90.00
_cell.angle_beta   90.00
_cell.angle_gamma   90.00
#
_symmetry.space_group_name_H-M   'P 1'
#
loop_
_entity.id
_entity.type
_entity.pdbx_description
1 polymer ?
#
loop_
_entity_poly.entity_id
_entity_poly.type
_entity_poly.pdbx_seq_one_letter_code
_entity_poly.pdbx_strand_id
1 'polypeptide(L)'
;MSQLATLHIDKQAHKFSAAHFTIFSETERERLHGHNYGVSARIVAAMGDNGFSADYNVYKRALQRLCDDHDEYMLLPSQSRWLQVAEEDDEYLATFNGKTLRFPIDETLLLPITNVTVEALAHYLLNQLMEEADMGDLVELELFVSSGDGQMSSACWRAP
;
A
#
# COMPACT_ATOMS: atom_id res chain seq x y z
N MET A 1 11.65 24.22 22.77
CA MET A 1 11.48 23.14 21.78
C MET A 1 10.34 22.28 22.27
N SER A 2 9.33 22.02 21.43
CA SER A 2 8.31 21.02 21.76
C SER A 2 8.97 19.65 21.88
N GLN A 3 8.57 18.87 22.89
CA GLN A 3 9.01 17.49 23.02
C GLN A 3 8.34 16.67 21.92
N LEU A 4 9.09 15.84 21.20
CA LEU A 4 8.54 14.91 20.20
C LEU A 4 8.40 13.52 20.81
N ALA A 5 7.42 12.76 20.32
CA ALA A 5 7.33 11.33 20.54
C ALA A 5 7.16 10.57 19.22
N THR A 6 7.72 9.36 19.18
CA THR A 6 7.59 8.44 18.06
C THR A 6 6.71 7.26 18.47
N LEU A 7 5.65 7.03 17.71
CA LEU A 7 4.73 5.91 17.88
C LEU A 7 4.99 4.89 16.76
N HIS A 8 5.06 3.61 17.15
CA HIS A 8 5.15 2.49 16.22
C HIS A 8 3.85 1.70 16.26
N ILE A 9 3.17 1.59 15.12
CA ILE A 9 1.95 0.81 14.95
C ILE A 9 2.28 -0.37 14.05
N ASP A 10 2.57 -1.50 14.68
CA ASP A 10 2.76 -2.79 14.01
C ASP A 10 1.83 -3.80 14.69
N LYS A 11 0.76 -4.19 13.99
CA LYS A 11 -0.28 -5.06 14.51
C LYS A 11 -0.49 -6.21 13.53
N GLN A 12 -0.60 -7.42 14.08
CA GLN A 12 -0.88 -8.61 13.28
C GLN A 12 -2.18 -8.53 12.47
N ALA A 13 -3.13 -7.69 12.89
CA ALA A 13 -4.41 -7.48 12.20
C ALA A 13 -4.30 -6.57 10.96
N HIS A 14 -3.28 -5.72 10.85
CA HIS A 14 -3.09 -4.85 9.69
C HIS A 14 -2.41 -5.62 8.56
N LYS A 15 -3.18 -6.50 7.93
CA LYS A 15 -2.75 -7.35 6.83
C LYS A 15 -3.84 -7.46 5.79
N PHE A 16 -3.42 -7.64 4.54
CA PHE A 16 -4.31 -7.98 3.43
C PHE A 16 -3.64 -9.04 2.55
N SER A 17 -4.44 -9.94 2.02
CA SER A 17 -4.02 -11.06 1.18
C SER A 17 -4.35 -10.72 -0.26
N ALA A 18 -3.35 -10.61 -1.13
CA ALA A 18 -3.60 -10.22 -2.51
C ALA A 18 -2.75 -11.00 -3.49
N ALA A 19 -3.32 -11.24 -4.68
CA ALA A 19 -2.62 -11.83 -5.81
C ALA A 19 -1.94 -10.77 -6.66
N HIS A 20 -0.79 -11.07 -7.24
CA HIS A 20 -0.06 -10.17 -8.12
C HIS A 20 0.99 -10.89 -8.99
N PHE A 21 1.71 -10.12 -9.79
CA PHE A 21 2.99 -10.51 -10.37
C PHE A 21 3.86 -9.26 -10.58
N THR A 22 5.15 -9.36 -10.29
CA THR A 22 6.11 -8.27 -10.58
C THR A 22 6.59 -8.32 -12.02
N ILE A 23 6.70 -7.16 -12.69
CA ILE A 23 7.28 -7.06 -14.04
C ILE A 23 8.72 -6.51 -13.95
N PHE A 24 9.69 -7.24 -14.49
CA PHE A 24 11.11 -6.85 -14.43
C PHE A 24 11.59 -6.14 -15.70
N SER A 25 11.06 -6.52 -16.85
CA SER A 25 11.42 -5.97 -18.15
C SER A 25 10.26 -6.06 -19.14
N GLU A 26 10.49 -5.66 -20.39
CA GLU A 26 9.52 -5.82 -21.49
C GLU A 26 9.15 -7.29 -21.74
N THR A 27 10.04 -8.23 -21.42
CA THR A 27 9.88 -9.65 -21.74
C THR A 27 9.90 -10.58 -20.53
N GLU A 28 10.28 -10.07 -19.35
CA GLU A 28 10.40 -10.84 -18.12
C GLU A 28 9.47 -10.32 -17.00
N ARG A 29 8.72 -11.23 -16.39
CA ARG A 29 7.90 -11.00 -15.20
C ARG A 29 7.85 -12.27 -14.35
N GLU A 30 7.48 -12.12 -13.09
CA GLU A 30 7.16 -13.25 -12.22
C GLU A 30 5.91 -14.00 -12.70
N ARG A 31 5.75 -15.24 -12.25
CA ARG A 31 4.47 -15.94 -12.36
C ARG A 31 3.46 -15.31 -11.41
N LEU A 32 2.18 -15.43 -11.73
CA LEU A 32 1.11 -15.03 -10.82
C LEU A 32 1.21 -15.84 -9.53
N HIS A 33 1.15 -15.14 -8.40
CA HIS A 33 1.15 -15.70 -7.05
C HIS A 33 0.48 -14.68 -6.11
N GLY A 34 0.66 -14.80 -4.80
CA GLY A 34 0.15 -13.81 -3.84
C GLY A 34 0.95 -13.76 -2.56
N HIS A 35 0.64 -12.77 -1.73
CA HIS A 35 1.23 -12.58 -0.41
C HIS A 35 0.17 -12.20 0.62
N ASN A 36 0.49 -12.45 1.89
CA ASN A 36 -0.16 -11.80 3.01
C ASN A 36 0.65 -10.56 3.35
N TYR A 37 0.29 -9.43 2.74
CA TYR A 37 0.97 -8.18 2.97
C TYR A 37 0.73 -7.68 4.38
N GLY A 38 1.76 -7.12 5.02
CA GLY A 38 1.64 -6.42 6.30
C GLY A 38 1.77 -4.92 6.12
N VAL A 39 0.93 -4.15 6.81
CA VAL A 39 1.01 -2.68 6.80
C VAL A 39 1.28 -2.18 8.22
N SER A 40 2.35 -1.40 8.38
CA SER A 40 2.69 -0.78 9.66
C SER A 40 3.09 0.68 9.47
N ALA A 41 3.13 1.44 10.56
CA ALA A 41 3.48 2.85 10.51
C ALA A 41 4.38 3.29 11.67
N ARG A 42 5.24 4.25 11.38
CA ARG A 42 6.02 5.03 12.35
C ARG A 42 5.59 6.49 12.26
N ILE A 43 5.15 7.03 13.38
CA ILE A 43 4.52 8.35 13.46
C ILE A 43 5.31 9.22 14.44
N VAL A 44 5.75 10.40 14.01
CA VAL A 44 6.41 11.41 14.85
C VAL A 44 5.48 12.60 14.99
N ALA A 45 5.14 12.96 16.22
CA ALA A 45 4.28 14.10 16.52
C ALA A 45 4.74 14.82 17.79
N ALA A 46 4.36 16.09 17.93
CA ALA A 46 4.64 16.88 19.13
C ALA A 46 3.79 16.39 20.31
N MET A 47 4.38 16.34 21.50
CA MET A 47 3.66 16.07 22.75
C MET A 47 2.72 17.23 23.05
N GLY A 48 1.43 16.95 23.19
CA GLY A 48 0.44 17.87 23.72
C GLY A 48 0.51 17.97 25.24
N ASP A 49 -0.09 19.03 25.79
CA ASP A 49 -0.10 19.32 27.24
C ASP A 49 -0.85 18.27 28.07
N ASN A 50 -1.65 17.43 27.41
CA ASN A 50 -2.36 16.30 28.01
C ASN A 50 -1.51 15.02 28.10
N GLY A 51 -0.25 15.05 27.67
CA GLY A 51 0.67 13.92 27.70
C GLY A 51 0.52 12.94 26.51
N PHE A 52 -0.19 13.32 25.46
CA PHE A 52 -0.31 12.53 24.23
C PHE A 52 0.30 13.27 23.04
N SER A 53 1.01 12.56 22.17
CA SER A 53 1.49 13.13 20.91
C SER A 53 0.48 13.03 19.77
N ALA A 54 -0.30 11.94 19.73
CA ALA A 54 -1.38 11.73 18.78
C ALA A 54 -2.34 10.65 19.28
N ASP A 55 -3.61 10.69 18.87
CA ASP A 55 -4.53 9.55 19.06
C ASP A 55 -4.19 8.45 18.06
N TYR A 56 -3.38 7.48 18.50
CA TYR A 56 -2.98 6.36 17.65
C TYR A 56 -4.16 5.52 17.13
N ASN A 57 -5.37 5.61 17.72
CA ASN A 57 -6.52 4.88 17.22
C ASN A 57 -7.03 5.41 15.88
N VAL A 58 -6.82 6.70 15.59
CA VAL A 58 -7.11 7.28 14.27
C VAL A 58 -6.29 6.53 13.22
N TYR A 59 -4.97 6.47 13.41
CA TYR A 59 -4.07 5.78 12.48
C TYR A 59 -4.31 4.28 12.42
N LYS A 60 -4.57 3.61 13.55
CA LYS A 60 -4.92 2.18 13.53
C LYS A 60 -6.15 1.89 12.67
N ARG A 61 -7.21 2.69 12.80
CA ARG A 61 -8.44 2.50 12.01
C ARG A 61 -8.19 2.77 10.52
N ALA A 62 -7.42 3.81 10.21
CA ALA A 62 -7.08 4.13 8.82
C ALA A 62 -6.21 3.03 8.20
N LEU A 63 -5.18 2.53 8.91
CA LEU A 63 -4.38 1.39 8.44
C LEU A 63 -5.22 0.13 8.24
N GLN A 64 -6.14 -0.17 9.16
CA GLN A 64 -7.05 -1.32 8.99
C GLN A 64 -7.92 -1.16 7.76
N ARG A 65 -8.47 0.03 7.52
CA ARG A 65 -9.29 0.29 6.34
C ARG A 65 -8.52 0.12 5.03
N LEU A 66 -7.29 0.63 4.97
CA LEU A 66 -6.41 0.38 3.84
C LEU A 66 -6.18 -1.11 3.60
N CYS A 67 -6.03 -1.92 4.66
CA CYS A 67 -5.94 -3.37 4.50
C CYS A 67 -7.26 -3.96 3.97
N ASP A 68 -8.39 -3.62 4.59
CA ASP A 68 -9.70 -4.14 4.21
C ASP A 68 -10.05 -3.80 2.75
N ASP A 69 -9.71 -2.60 2.28
CA ASP A 69 -9.97 -2.13 0.92
C ASP A 69 -9.08 -2.84 -0.15
N HIS A 70 -8.07 -3.61 0.26
CA HIS A 70 -7.14 -4.33 -0.63
C HIS A 70 -7.12 -5.85 -0.40
N ASP A 71 -7.91 -6.36 0.55
CA ASP A 71 -7.94 -7.78 0.90
C ASP A 71 -8.71 -8.59 -0.14
N GLU A 72 -8.19 -9.77 -0.47
CA GLU A 72 -8.79 -10.76 -1.36
C GLU A 72 -8.91 -10.33 -2.84
N TYR A 73 -8.08 -9.37 -3.29
CA TYR A 73 -8.06 -8.90 -4.68
C TYR A 73 -6.84 -9.35 -5.50
N MET A 74 -7.00 -9.40 -6.83
CA MET A 74 -5.88 -9.35 -7.78
C MET A 74 -5.42 -7.90 -7.98
N LEU A 75 -4.13 -7.61 -7.83
CA LEU A 75 -3.58 -6.27 -8.03
C LEU A 75 -2.91 -6.14 -9.39
N LEU A 76 -3.31 -5.14 -10.18
CA LEU A 76 -2.68 -4.80 -11.45
C LEU A 76 -2.13 -3.36 -11.44
N PRO A 77 -0.94 -3.12 -12.02
CA PRO A 77 -0.37 -1.79 -12.14
C PRO A 77 -0.87 -1.08 -13.41
N SER A 78 -1.71 -0.05 -13.27
CA SER A 78 -2.25 0.72 -14.41
C SER A 78 -1.23 1.59 -15.13
N GLN A 79 -0.12 1.92 -14.46
CA GLN A 79 0.91 2.82 -15.00
C GLN A 79 2.15 2.06 -15.46
N SER A 80 2.07 0.74 -15.58
CA SER A 80 3.19 -0.04 -16.10
C SER A 80 3.39 0.24 -17.60
N ARG A 81 4.63 0.56 -17.99
CA ARG A 81 4.99 0.74 -19.41
C ARG A 81 4.99 -0.56 -20.22
N TRP A 82 4.97 -1.71 -19.54
CA TRP A 82 5.10 -3.04 -20.17
C TRP A 82 3.83 -3.88 -20.09
N LEU A 83 2.85 -3.47 -19.29
CA LEU A 83 1.55 -4.12 -19.19
C LEU A 83 0.51 -3.24 -19.85
N GLN A 84 -0.14 -3.75 -20.89
CA GLN A 84 -1.35 -3.15 -21.41
C GLN A 84 -2.54 -3.75 -20.66
N VAL A 85 -3.40 -2.90 -20.11
CA VAL A 85 -4.67 -3.32 -19.51
C VAL A 85 -5.80 -2.69 -20.31
N ALA A 86 -6.70 -3.53 -20.82
CA ALA A 86 -7.95 -3.10 -21.45
C ALA A 86 -9.13 -3.64 -20.65
N GLU A 87 -10.25 -2.93 -20.67
CA GLU A 87 -11.52 -3.36 -20.08
C GLU A 87 -12.44 -3.87 -21.19
N GLU A 88 -12.89 -5.12 -21.10
CA GLU A 88 -13.77 -5.76 -22.09
C GLU A 88 -14.63 -6.82 -21.38
N ASP A 89 -15.95 -6.80 -21.61
CA ASP A 89 -16.90 -7.79 -21.09
C ASP A 89 -16.79 -8.07 -19.58
N ASP A 90 -16.78 -7.02 -18.75
CA ASP A 90 -16.63 -7.09 -17.28
C ASP A 90 -15.30 -7.73 -16.79
N GLU A 91 -14.29 -7.79 -17.66
CA GLU A 91 -12.94 -8.28 -17.35
C GLU A 91 -11.85 -7.26 -17.68
N TYR A 92 -10.76 -7.29 -16.92
CA TYR A 92 -9.48 -6.70 -17.30
C TYR A 92 -8.64 -7.68 -18.10
N LEU A 93 -8.28 -7.28 -19.32
CA LEU A 93 -7.37 -7.98 -20.22
C LEU A 93 -5.95 -7.44 -20.03
N ALA A 94 -5.18 -8.11 -19.17
CA ALA A 94 -3.80 -7.76 -18.84
C ALA A 94 -2.83 -8.44 -19.83
N THR A 95 -2.39 -7.71 -20.85
CA THR A 95 -1.50 -8.19 -21.92
C THR A 95 -0.05 -7.80 -21.66
N PHE A 96 0.81 -8.80 -21.52
CA PHE A 96 2.25 -8.66 -21.33
C PHE A 96 2.99 -9.54 -22.33
N ASN A 97 3.90 -8.96 -23.11
CA ASN A 97 4.75 -9.67 -24.07
C ASN A 97 3.98 -10.67 -24.96
N GLY A 98 2.87 -10.22 -25.54
CA GLY A 98 2.02 -11.04 -26.43
C GLY A 98 1.13 -12.08 -25.73
N LYS A 99 1.17 -12.19 -24.40
CA LYS A 99 0.28 -13.07 -23.62
C LYS A 99 -0.71 -12.25 -22.80
N THR A 100 -1.99 -12.57 -22.92
CA THR A 100 -3.08 -11.94 -22.17
C THR A 100 -3.53 -12.85 -21.03
N LEU A 101 -3.64 -12.28 -19.83
CA LEU A 101 -4.40 -12.84 -18.71
C LEU A 101 -5.72 -12.07 -18.60
N ARG A 102 -6.78 -12.73 -18.12
CA ARG A 102 -8.11 -12.15 -17.94
C ARG A 102 -8.49 -12.26 -16.48
N PHE A 103 -9.02 -11.19 -15.92
CA PHE A 103 -9.45 -11.13 -14.52
C PHE A 103 -10.79 -10.38 -14.43
N PRO A 104 -11.76 -10.87 -13.64
CA PRO A 104 -13.00 -10.13 -13.39
C PRO A 104 -12.72 -8.75 -12.78
N ILE A 105 -13.45 -7.73 -13.20
CA ILE A 105 -13.28 -6.36 -12.68
C ILE A 105 -13.61 -6.29 -11.18
N ASP A 106 -14.64 -7.00 -10.73
CA ASP A 106 -15.08 -7.02 -9.34
C ASP A 106 -14.16 -7.82 -8.39
N GLU A 107 -13.20 -8.56 -8.94
CA GLU A 107 -12.15 -9.28 -8.20
C GLU A 107 -10.74 -8.70 -8.43
N THR A 108 -10.62 -7.55 -9.10
CA THR A 108 -9.32 -6.96 -9.48
C THR A 108 -9.23 -5.46 -9.21
N LEU A 109 -8.18 -5.06 -8.49
CA LEU A 109 -7.85 -3.66 -8.28
C LEU A 109 -6.79 -3.20 -9.28
N LEU A 110 -7.17 -2.25 -10.12
CA LEU A 110 -6.27 -1.59 -11.06
C LEU A 110 -5.65 -0.34 -10.40
N LEU A 111 -4.48 -0.51 -9.80
CA LEU A 111 -3.84 0.51 -8.95
C LEU A 111 -3.06 1.55 -9.78
N PRO A 112 -3.02 2.83 -9.36
CA PRO A 112 -2.26 3.91 -10.02
C PRO A 112 -0.75 3.83 -9.72
N ILE A 113 -0.15 2.67 -9.97
CA ILE A 113 1.27 2.39 -9.74
C ILE A 113 1.91 1.78 -10.98
N THR A 114 3.23 1.89 -11.07
CA THR A 114 4.02 1.41 -12.21
C THR A 114 4.28 -0.09 -12.19
N ASN A 115 4.25 -0.70 -10.99
CA ASN A 115 4.47 -2.12 -10.75
C ASN A 115 3.90 -2.49 -9.38
N VAL A 116 3.53 -3.76 -9.17
CA VAL A 116 3.08 -4.23 -7.84
C VAL A 116 4.31 -4.75 -7.07
N THR A 117 4.98 -3.85 -6.37
CA THR A 117 6.10 -4.18 -5.47
C THR A 117 5.87 -3.57 -4.10
N VAL A 118 6.57 -4.04 -3.07
CA VAL A 118 6.42 -3.49 -1.71
C VAL A 118 6.80 -2.00 -1.64
N GLU A 119 7.74 -1.54 -2.46
CA GLU A 119 8.12 -0.13 -2.59
C GLU A 119 6.99 0.71 -3.19
N ALA A 120 6.41 0.26 -4.32
CA ALA A 120 5.33 0.99 -4.98
C ALA A 120 4.06 1.01 -4.12
N LEU A 121 3.75 -0.11 -3.47
CA LEU A 121 2.63 -0.21 -2.53
C LEU A 121 2.83 0.70 -1.32
N ALA A 122 4.04 0.80 -0.76
CA ALA A 122 4.30 1.69 0.37
C ALA A 122 4.02 3.16 0.01
N HIS A 123 4.44 3.62 -1.17
CA HIS A 123 4.13 4.98 -1.64
C HIS A 123 2.65 5.19 -1.88
N TYR A 124 1.99 4.23 -2.55
CA TYR A 124 0.57 4.31 -2.85
C TYR A 124 -0.29 4.33 -1.58
N LEU A 125 -0.08 3.38 -0.66
CA LEU A 125 -0.82 3.31 0.59
C LEU A 125 -0.52 4.49 1.51
N LEU A 126 0.71 5.03 1.50
CA LEU A 126 1.01 6.28 2.20
C LEU A 126 0.14 7.42 1.65
N ASN A 127 0.07 7.59 0.33
CA ASN A 127 -0.74 8.65 -0.26
C ASN A 127 -2.22 8.51 0.09
N GLN A 128 -2.77 7.28 0.02
CA GLN A 128 -4.14 7.01 0.44
C GLN A 128 -4.36 7.35 1.93
N LEU A 129 -3.43 6.96 2.81
CA LEU A 129 -3.50 7.32 4.23
C LEU A 129 -3.50 8.83 4.45
N MET A 130 -2.70 9.57 3.67
CA MET A 130 -2.60 11.02 3.73
C MET A 130 -3.87 11.73 3.26
N GLU A 131 -4.65 11.12 2.37
CA GLU A 131 -5.93 11.64 1.91
C GLU A 131 -7.07 11.38 2.91
N GLU A 132 -7.00 10.29 3.69
CA GLU A 132 -8.05 9.89 4.61
C GLU A 132 -7.93 10.45 6.03
N ALA A 133 -6.71 10.53 6.58
CA ALA A 133 -6.51 10.83 7.98
C ALA A 133 -6.36 12.34 8.22
N ASP A 134 -7.04 12.86 9.24
CA ASP A 134 -6.71 14.16 9.81
C ASP A 134 -5.31 14.07 10.44
N MET A 135 -4.36 14.74 9.80
CA MET A 135 -2.95 14.64 10.15
C MET A 135 -2.57 15.47 11.38
N GLY A 136 -3.44 16.33 11.91
CA GLY A 136 -3.16 17.11 13.11
C GLY A 136 -1.75 17.76 13.11
N ASP A 137 -1.07 17.72 14.25
CA ASP A 137 0.31 18.23 14.43
C ASP A 137 1.39 17.16 14.12
N LEU A 138 1.17 16.33 13.10
CA LEU A 138 2.11 15.33 12.64
C LEU A 138 3.36 15.97 12.03
N VAL A 139 4.53 15.52 12.46
CA VAL A 139 5.83 15.96 11.93
C VAL A 139 6.33 15.03 10.84
N GLU A 140 6.18 13.71 11.06
CA GLU A 140 6.60 12.70 10.10
C GLU A 140 5.70 11.46 10.21
N LEU A 141 5.36 10.88 9.07
CA LEU A 141 4.73 9.57 8.98
C LEU A 141 5.46 8.72 7.95
N GLU A 142 5.88 7.54 8.38
CA GLU A 142 6.46 6.54 7.50
C GLU A 142 5.58 5.30 7.53
N LEU A 143 5.11 4.88 6.36
CA LEU A 143 4.30 3.69 6.16
C LEU A 143 5.18 2.59 5.57
N PHE A 144 5.08 1.40 6.15
CA PHE A 144 5.82 0.21 5.76
C PHE A 144 4.88 -0.82 5.17
N VAL A 145 5.33 -1.49 4.11
CA VAL A 145 4.66 -2.64 3.50
C VAL A 145 5.62 -3.82 3.50
N SER A 146 5.19 -4.96 4.04
CA SER A 146 5.90 -6.24 3.96
C SER A 146 5.17 -7.21 3.06
N SER A 147 5.89 -8.10 2.38
CA SER A 147 5.33 -9.23 1.60
C SER A 147 5.45 -10.58 2.33
N GLY A 148 5.97 -10.55 3.56
CA GLY A 148 6.24 -11.71 4.41
C GLY A 148 7.24 -11.37 5.51
N ASP A 149 7.64 -12.37 6.28
CA ASP A 149 8.58 -12.19 7.39
C ASP A 149 9.98 -11.80 6.87
N GLY A 150 10.54 -10.71 7.41
CA GLY A 150 11.91 -10.29 7.13
C GLY A 150 12.13 -9.44 5.87
N GLN A 151 11.09 -9.15 5.08
CA GLN A 151 11.19 -8.28 3.90
C GLN A 151 10.11 -7.20 3.91
N MET A 152 10.52 -5.93 3.88
CA MET A 152 9.63 -4.78 3.81
C MET A 152 10.27 -3.60 3.09
N SER A 153 9.45 -2.67 2.61
CA SER A 153 9.85 -1.34 2.16
C SER A 153 9.00 -0.27 2.84
N SER A 154 9.42 0.98 2.79
CA SER A 154 8.68 2.11 3.33
C SER A 154 8.64 3.31 2.41
N ALA A 155 7.62 4.14 2.61
CA ALA A 155 7.53 5.50 2.09
C ALA A 155 7.33 6.46 3.27
N CYS A 156 7.90 7.65 3.15
CA CYS A 156 7.92 8.64 4.22
C CYS A 156 7.36 9.98 3.74
N TRP A 157 6.43 10.53 4.52
CA TRP A 157 5.95 11.90 4.43
C TRP A 157 6.49 12.72 5.61
N ARG A 158 6.88 13.96 5.34
CA ARG A 158 7.30 14.94 6.36
C ARG A 158 6.52 16.23 6.19
N ALA A 159 6.17 16.86 7.31
CA ALA A 159 5.60 18.20 7.29
C ALA A 159 6.57 19.18 6.59
N PRO A 160 6.05 20.12 5.78
CA PRO A 160 6.86 21.09 5.04
C PRO A 160 7.57 22.12 5.92
#